data_AF-A0A5K1GSK5-F1
#
_entry.id   AF-A0A5K1GSK5-F1
#
_cell.length_a   1.000
_cell.length_b   1.000
_cell.length_c   1.000
_cell.angle_alpha   90.00
_cell.angle_beta   90.00
_cell.angle_gamma   90.00
#
_symmetry.space_group_name_H-M   'P 1'
#
loop_
_entity.id
_entity.type
_entity.pdbx_description
1 polymer ?
#
loop_
_entity_poly.entity_id
_entity_poly.type
_entity_poly.pdbx_seq_one_letter_code
_entity_poly.pdbx_strand_id
1 'polypeptide(L)' 'VDLYLLPQVAFPSGGLYFKNETWVQQTKGKHVIIHNNYITGFEKKIKRFREFGLWLLDDHAHDSPLGII' A
#
# COMPACT_ATOMS: atom_id res chain seq x y z
N VAL A 1 8.88 -7.89 27.31
CA VAL A 1 8.86 -7.48 25.88
C VAL A 1 7.83 -6.39 25.78
N ASP A 2 8.27 -5.18 25.40
CA ASP A 2 7.38 -4.04 25.26
C ASP A 2 6.81 -3.99 23.83
N LEU A 3 5.52 -3.70 23.72
CA LEU A 3 4.80 -3.60 22.46
C LEU A 3 4.57 -2.12 22.14
N TYR A 4 5.03 -1.68 20.98
CA TYR A 4 4.79 -0.33 20.47
C TYR A 4 3.93 -0.40 19.21
N LEU A 5 2.82 0.36 19.21
CA LEU A 5 1.94 0.48 18.05
C LEU A 5 2.32 1.71 17.24
N LEU A 6 2.48 1.52 15.93
CA LEU A 6 2.70 2.62 15.00
C LEU A 6 1.39 3.42 14.79
N PRO A 7 1.48 4.75 14.61
CA PRO A 7 0.31 5.58 14.44
C PRO A 7 -0.39 5.30 13.11
N GLN A 8 -1.70 4.99 13.16
CA GLN A 8 -2.50 4.65 11.97
C GLN A 8 -2.59 5.77 10.93
N VAL A 9 -2.34 7.02 11.34
CA VAL A 9 -2.29 8.16 10.42
C VAL A 9 -1.12 8.02 9.44
N ALA A 10 0.01 7.48 9.88
CA ALA A 10 1.19 7.27 9.04
C ALA A 10 1.34 5.82 8.56
N PHE A 11 0.82 4.85 9.32
CA PHE A 11 0.90 3.41 9.03
C PHE A 11 -0.49 2.76 9.01
N PRO A 12 -1.37 3.16 8.08
CA PRO A 12 -2.72 2.61 8.00
C PRO A 12 -2.71 1.15 7.54
N SER A 13 -3.73 0.40 7.96
CA SER A 13 -4.04 -0.87 7.33
C SER A 13 -4.58 -0.62 5.91
N GLY A 14 -4.50 -1.63 5.04
CA GLY A 14 -5.11 -1.54 3.71
C GLY A 14 -6.63 -1.29 3.76
N GLY A 15 -7.33 -1.74 4.82
CA GLY A 15 -8.76 -1.45 4.99
C GLY A 15 -9.02 0.04 5.21
N LEU A 16 -8.23 0.69 6.08
CA LEU A 16 -8.33 2.12 6.31
C LEU A 16 -8.01 2.91 5.04
N TYR A 17 -6.94 2.56 4.36
CA TYR A 17 -6.50 3.30 3.18
C TYR A 17 -7.44 3.12 1.97
N PHE A 18 -7.82 1.88 1.63
CA PHE A 18 -8.54 1.60 0.38
C PHE A 18 -10.07 1.63 0.51
N LYS A 19 -10.63 1.60 1.73
CA LYS A 19 -12.09 1.43 1.94
C LYS A 19 -12.72 2.44 2.88
N ASN A 20 -11.96 3.14 3.72
CA ASN A 20 -12.52 4.04 4.72
C ASN A 20 -12.47 5.49 4.23
N GLU A 21 -13.58 5.97 3.66
CA GLU A 21 -13.67 7.33 3.11
C GLU A 21 -13.44 8.43 4.15
N THR A 22 -13.95 8.25 5.38
CA THR A 22 -13.77 9.22 6.46
C THR A 22 -12.29 9.39 6.81
N TRP A 23 -11.57 8.27 6.94
CA TRP A 23 -10.13 8.30 7.21
C TRP A 23 -9.38 8.99 6.07
N VAL A 24 -9.70 8.66 4.80
CA VAL A 24 -9.08 9.27 3.62
C VAL A 24 -9.28 10.79 3.59
N GLN A 25 -10.46 11.28 3.95
CA GLN A 25 -10.69 12.74 4.04
C GLN A 25 -9.88 13.39 5.16
N GLN A 26 -9.79 12.75 6.33
CA GLN A 26 -9.04 13.27 7.49
C GLN A 26 -7.52 13.24 7.32
N THR A 27 -7.01 12.35 6.46
CA THR A 27 -5.57 12.18 6.21
C THR A 27 -5.15 12.69 4.85
N LYS A 28 -6.04 13.36 4.11
CA LYS A 28 -5.75 13.94 2.80
C LYS A 28 -4.52 14.86 2.87
N GLY A 29 -3.56 14.62 1.98
CA GLY A 29 -2.30 15.38 1.91
C GLY A 29 -1.22 14.94 2.91
N LYS A 30 -1.45 13.94 3.76
CA LYS A 30 -0.42 13.37 4.64
C LYS A 30 0.31 12.22 3.94
N HIS A 31 1.60 12.08 4.24
CA HIS A 31 2.37 10.92 3.79
C HIS A 31 2.03 9.70 4.65
N VAL A 32 1.83 8.57 3.98
CA VAL A 32 1.53 7.29 4.63
C VAL A 32 2.38 6.17 4.03
N ILE A 33 2.70 5.18 4.85
CA ILE A 33 3.43 3.97 4.49
C ILE A 33 2.49 2.79 4.64
N ILE A 34 2.22 2.10 3.53
CA ILE A 34 1.35 0.93 3.50
C ILE A 34 2.22 -0.30 3.24
N HIS A 35 2.24 -1.21 4.20
CA HIS A 35 2.98 -2.46 4.05
C HIS A 35 2.21 -3.41 3.13
N ASN A 36 2.90 -3.90 2.10
CA ASN A 36 2.32 -4.86 1.19
C ASN A 36 2.81 -6.28 1.49
N ASN A 37 2.16 -6.95 2.44
CA ASN A 37 2.44 -8.37 2.70
C ASN A 37 1.75 -9.24 1.64
N TYR A 38 2.52 -9.99 0.86
CA TYR A 38 2.05 -10.78 -0.29
C TYR A 38 1.90 -12.29 0.03
N ILE A 39 1.25 -12.64 1.14
CA ILE A 39 1.12 -14.04 1.54
C ILE A 39 0.11 -14.80 0.64
N THR A 40 -0.97 -14.14 0.21
CA THR A 40 -1.99 -14.70 -0.71
C THR A 40 -2.66 -13.60 -1.55
N GLY A 41 -3.21 -13.95 -2.72
CA GLY A 41 -4.04 -13.04 -3.52
C GLY A 41 -3.25 -11.96 -4.29
N PHE A 42 -2.10 -12.33 -4.84
CA PHE A 42 -1.18 -11.46 -5.56
C PHE A 42 -1.85 -10.64 -6.68
N GLU A 43 -2.60 -11.29 -7.58
CA GLU A 43 -3.31 -10.61 -8.68
C GLU A 43 -4.30 -9.56 -8.17
N LYS A 44 -5.07 -9.88 -7.12
CA LYS A 44 -6.03 -8.95 -6.51
C LYS A 44 -5.32 -7.76 -5.87
N LYS A 45 -4.11 -7.95 -5.35
CA LYS A 45 -3.27 -6.86 -4.80
C LYS A 45 -2.72 -5.99 -5.93
N ILE A 46 -2.11 -6.57 -6.96
CA ILE A 46 -1.64 -5.82 -8.14
C ILE A 46 -2.80 -5.00 -8.73
N LYS A 47 -3.93 -5.66 -9.00
CA LYS A 47 -5.12 -5.00 -9.55
C LYS A 47 -5.52 -3.77 -8.72
N ARG A 48 -5.58 -3.90 -7.39
CA ARG A 48 -5.93 -2.79 -6.50
C ARG A 48 -4.91 -1.65 -6.56
N PHE A 49 -3.62 -1.95 -6.53
CA PHE A 49 -2.59 -0.89 -6.60
C PHE A 49 -2.61 -0.19 -7.97
N ARG A 50 -2.85 -0.93 -9.07
CA ARG A 50 -3.04 -0.35 -10.40
C ARG A 50 -4.29 0.53 -10.46
N GLU A 51 -5.44 0.07 -9.95
CA GLU A 51 -6.71 0.83 -9.91
C GLU A 51 -6.60 2.14 -9.12
N PHE A 52 -5.78 2.16 -8.07
CA PHE A 52 -5.54 3.37 -7.26
C PHE A 52 -4.36 4.22 -7.76
N GLY A 53 -3.72 3.88 -8.89
CA GLY A 53 -2.57 4.61 -9.44
C GLY A 53 -1.30 4.54 -8.58
N LEU A 54 -1.21 3.53 -7.71
CA LEU A 54 -0.07 3.31 -6.79
C LEU A 54 0.90 2.24 -7.31
N TRP A 55 0.62 1.66 -8.47
CA TRP A 55 1.51 0.71 -9.13
C TRP A 55 2.47 1.47 -10.03
N LEU A 56 3.57 1.94 -9.43
CA LEU A 56 4.66 2.60 -10.14
C LEU A 56 5.64 1.54 -10.60
N LEU A 57 5.68 1.29 -11.91
CA LEU A 57 6.77 0.54 -12.53
C LEU A 57 7.86 1.56 -12.84
N ASP A 58 9.03 1.37 -12.22
CA ASP A 58 10.25 2.07 -12.62
C ASP A 58 10.61 1.65 -14.06
N ASP A 59 11.26 2.52 -14.84
CA ASP A 59 11.88 2.15 -16.12
C ASP A 59 12.91 1.02 -15.90
N HIS A 60 13.45 0.92 -14.69
CA HIS A 60 14.31 -0.17 -14.20
C HIS A 60 13.54 -1.40 -13.68
N ALA A 61 12.23 -1.50 -13.84
CA ALA A 61 11.46 -2.68 -13.42
C ALA A 61 11.98 -3.97 -14.09
N HIS A 62 12.58 -3.84 -15.28
CA HIS A 62 13.26 -4.93 -15.99
C HIS A 62 14.53 -5.44 -15.28
N ASP A 63 15.15 -4.60 -14.44
CA ASP A 63 16.36 -4.94 -13.68
C ASP A 63 16.04 -5.69 -12.39
N SER A 64 14.74 -5.77 -12.02
CA SER A 64 14.28 -6.56 -10.90
C SER A 64 14.50 -8.06 -11.17
N PRO A 65 15.07 -8.82 -10.21
CA PRO A 65 15.17 -10.28 -10.32
C PRO A 65 13.79 -10.98 -10.34
N LEU A 66 12.70 -10.25 -10.10
CA LEU A 66 11.32 -10.74 -10.20
C LEU A 66 10.67 -10.44 -11.58
N GLY A 67 11.34 -9.68 -12.45
CA GLY A 67 10.82 -9.28 -13.77
C GLY A 67 9.68 -8.25 -13.71
N ILE A 68 9.04 -8.01 -14.87
CA ILE A 68 7.77 -7.25 -14.95
C ILE A 68 6.62 -8.20 -14.63
N ILE A 69 5.76 -7.75 -13.72
CA ILE A 69 4.54 -8.46 -13.30
C ILE A 69 3.30 -7.65 -13.69
#